data_AF-A0A5C7ZFD8-F1
#
_entry.id   AF-A0A5C7ZFD8-F1
#
_cell.length_a   1.000
_cell.length_b   1.000
_cell.length_c   1.000
_cell.angle_alpha   90.00
_cell.angle_beta   90.00
_cell.angle_gamma   90.00
#
_symmetry.space_group_name_H-M   'P 1'
#
loop_
_entity.id
_entity.type
_entity.pdbx_description
1 polymer ?
#
loop_
_entity_poly.entity_id
_entity_poly.type
_entity_poly.pdbx_seq_one_letter_code
_entity_poly.pdbx_strand_id
1 'polypeptide(L)'
;GQQQRVAIARALAMDPICMLFDEPTSALDPEMINEVLDVMTELAQEGMTMMCVTHEMGFAKRVAHRVIFMDHGRIVEDDSKESFFANPRSERAQQFLAKILQH
;
A
#
# COMPACT_ATOMS: atom_id res chain seq x y z
N GLY A 1 11.17 9.04 8.00
CA GLY A 1 10.29 10.13 7.55
C GLY A 1 10.96 11.03 6.52
N GLN A 2 11.84 11.94 6.96
CA GLN A 2 12.38 13.02 6.11
C GLN A 2 13.06 12.54 4.82
N GLN A 3 13.98 11.57 4.89
CA GLN A 3 14.68 11.05 3.71
C GLN A 3 13.72 10.47 2.66
N GLN A 4 12.68 9.77 3.12
CA GLN A 4 11.67 9.17 2.23
C GLN A 4 10.85 10.24 1.51
N ARG A 5 10.47 11.32 2.20
CA ARG A 5 9.77 12.45 1.56
C ARG A 5 10.62 13.15 0.52
N VAL A 6 11.91 13.34 0.78
CA VAL A 6 12.84 13.89 -0.23
C VAL A 6 12.95 12.96 -1.44
N ALA A 7 12.96 11.64 -1.23
CA ALA A 7 12.98 10.68 -2.33
C ALA A 7 11.69 10.74 -3.17
N ILE A 8 10.52 10.86 -2.52
CA ILE A 8 9.22 11.05 -3.19
C ILE A 8 9.22 12.36 -3.99
N ALA A 9 9.62 13.48 -3.37
CA ALA A 9 9.70 14.77 -4.06
C ALA A 9 10.63 14.73 -5.27
N ARG A 10 11.78 14.04 -5.16
CA ARG A 10 12.71 13.84 -6.28
C ARG A 10 12.08 13.03 -7.41
N ALA A 11 11.28 12.00 -7.09
CA ALA A 11 10.58 11.22 -8.11
C ALA A 11 9.50 12.05 -8.81
N LEU A 12 8.73 12.83 -8.06
CA LEU A 12 7.69 13.72 -8.59
C LEU A 12 8.25 14.84 -9.47
N ALA A 13 9.46 15.32 -9.18
CA ALA A 13 10.13 16.35 -10.00
C ALA A 13 10.38 15.90 -11.46
N MET A 14 10.27 14.60 -11.75
CA MET A 14 10.38 14.05 -13.11
C MET A 14 9.05 13.99 -13.86
N ASP A 15 7.94 14.43 -13.25
CA ASP A 15 6.57 14.36 -13.78
C ASP A 15 6.19 12.94 -14.28
N PRO A 16 6.26 11.91 -13.40
CA PRO A 16 6.03 10.54 -13.81
C PRO A 16 4.55 10.26 -14.06
N ILE A 17 4.25 9.44 -15.07
CA ILE A 17 2.89 8.94 -15.32
C ILE A 17 2.42 7.92 -14.28
N CYS A 18 3.35 7.32 -13.53
CA CYS A 18 3.07 6.31 -12.49
C CYS A 18 4.20 6.25 -11.46
N MET A 19 3.84 6.04 -10.21
CA MET A 19 4.76 5.90 -9.09
C MET A 19 4.73 4.47 -8.53
N LEU A 20 5.91 3.85 -8.41
CA LEU A 20 6.09 2.53 -7.80
C LEU A 20 6.66 2.70 -6.40
N PHE A 21 5.98 2.12 -5.40
CA PHE A 21 6.41 2.11 -4.02
C PHE A 21 6.68 0.68 -3.58
N ASP A 22 7.92 0.38 -3.23
CA ASP A 22 8.33 -0.92 -2.69
C ASP A 22 8.57 -0.79 -1.18
N GLU A 23 7.61 -1.23 -0.39
CA GLU A 23 7.59 -1.15 1.09
C GLU A 23 8.13 0.18 1.66
N PRO A 24 7.53 1.33 1.31
CA PRO A 24 8.12 2.65 1.57
C PRO A 24 8.23 3.02 3.06
N THR A 25 7.60 2.25 3.95
CA THR A 25 7.54 2.49 5.40
C THR A 25 8.26 1.41 6.23
N SER A 26 8.73 0.31 5.63
CA SER A 26 9.25 -0.84 6.38
C SER A 26 10.54 -0.57 7.16
N ALA A 27 11.34 0.40 6.71
CA ALA A 27 12.59 0.80 7.35
C ALA A 27 12.46 2.06 8.24
N LEU A 28 11.23 2.47 8.58
CA LEU A 28 10.97 3.66 9.37
C LEU A 28 10.51 3.34 10.78
N ASP A 29 10.91 4.19 11.74
CA ASP A 29 10.37 4.15 13.09
C ASP A 29 8.85 4.39 13.07
N PRO A 30 8.06 3.75 13.98
CA PRO A 30 6.60 3.82 13.99
C PRO A 30 6.02 5.24 13.97
N GLU A 31 6.68 6.18 14.66
CA GLU A 31 6.25 7.58 14.74
C GLU A 31 6.30 8.29 13.38
N MET A 32 7.19 7.85 12.47
CA MET A 32 7.41 8.46 11.16
C MET A 32 6.62 7.80 10.02
N ILE A 33 5.95 6.67 10.27
CA ILE A 33 5.18 5.93 9.25
C ILE A 33 4.03 6.80 8.74
N ASN A 34 3.27 7.40 9.65
CA ASN A 34 2.11 8.22 9.31
C ASN A 34 2.49 9.38 8.37
N GLU A 35 3.61 10.06 8.63
CA GLU A 35 4.06 11.17 7.78
C GLU A 35 4.31 10.77 6.32
N VAL A 36 4.76 9.53 6.07
CA VAL A 36 4.99 9.03 4.70
C VAL A 36 3.68 8.57 4.07
N LEU A 37 2.84 7.88 4.84
CA LEU A 37 1.54 7.42 4.38
C LEU A 37 0.61 8.59 4.04
N ASP A 38 0.70 9.72 4.74
CA ASP A 38 -0.08 10.92 4.47
C ASP A 38 0.30 11.51 3.10
N VAL A 39 1.60 11.66 2.81
CA VAL A 39 2.07 12.13 1.49
C VAL A 39 1.61 11.17 0.37
N MET A 40 1.71 9.86 0.60
CA MET A 40 1.22 8.88 -0.38
C MET A 40 -0.29 8.95 -0.58
N THR A 41 -1.03 9.29 0.48
CA THR A 41 -2.49 9.45 0.43
C THR A 41 -2.88 10.68 -0.37
N GLU A 42 -2.18 11.80 -0.18
CA GLU A 42 -2.37 13.04 -0.96
C GLU A 42 -2.16 12.76 -2.46
N LEU A 43 -1.05 12.11 -2.82
CA LEU A 43 -0.78 11.75 -4.23
C LEU A 43 -1.88 10.89 -4.85
N ALA A 44 -2.39 9.92 -4.11
CA ALA A 44 -3.49 9.08 -4.56
C ALA A 44 -4.77 9.90 -4.80
N GLN A 45 -5.06 10.87 -3.92
CA GLN A 45 -6.21 11.76 -4.05
C GLN A 45 -6.09 12.76 -5.20
N GLU A 46 -4.87 13.19 -5.53
CA GLU A 46 -4.57 14.03 -6.69
C GLU A 46 -4.68 13.27 -8.03
N GLY A 47 -4.92 11.95 -7.99
CA GLY A 47 -5.12 11.12 -9.17
C GLY A 47 -3.82 10.53 -9.74
N MET A 48 -2.72 10.55 -8.98
CA MET A 48 -1.48 9.87 -9.37
C MET A 48 -1.73 8.37 -9.50
N THR A 49 -1.29 7.77 -10.62
CA THR A 49 -1.31 6.31 -10.75
C THR A 49 -0.21 5.72 -9.87
N MET A 50 -0.58 4.80 -8.98
CA MET A 50 0.35 4.25 -7.99
C MET A 50 0.26 2.72 -7.94
N MET A 51 1.40 2.07 -7.81
CA MET A 51 1.50 0.66 -7.44
C MET A 51 2.33 0.56 -6.17
N CYS A 52 1.75 -0.01 -5.11
CA CYS A 52 2.37 -0.06 -3.80
C CYS A 52 2.46 -1.50 -3.30
N VAL A 53 3.67 -1.94 -2.95
CA VAL A 53 3.91 -3.10 -2.11
C VAL A 53 3.93 -2.62 -0.66
N THR A 54 3.06 -3.15 0.18
CA THR A 54 2.96 -2.70 1.57
C THR A 54 2.33 -3.75 2.48
N HIS A 55 2.73 -3.73 3.75
CA HIS A 55 2.06 -4.45 4.83
C HIS A 55 1.12 -3.53 5.66
N GLU A 56 1.05 -2.24 5.34
CA GLU A 56 0.18 -1.26 6.00
C GLU A 56 -1.27 -1.37 5.50
N MET A 57 -2.03 -2.31 6.07
CA MET A 57 -3.41 -2.58 5.63
C MET A 57 -4.35 -1.38 5.83
N GLY A 58 -4.09 -0.53 6.82
CA GLY A 58 -4.85 0.71 7.03
C GLY A 58 -4.72 1.69 5.86
N PHE A 59 -3.52 1.78 5.28
CA PHE A 59 -3.27 2.56 4.06
C PHE A 59 -3.97 1.94 2.85
N ALA A 60 -3.79 0.62 2.64
CA ALA A 60 -4.43 -0.07 1.54
C ALA A 60 -5.96 0.07 1.57
N LYS A 61 -6.60 -0.07 2.75
CA LYS A 61 -8.04 0.17 2.91
C LYS A 61 -8.46 1.59 2.54
N ARG A 62 -7.63 2.58 2.86
CA ARG A 62 -7.92 4.01 2.64
C ARG A 62 -7.85 4.38 1.16
N VAL A 63 -6.76 4.02 0.48
CA VAL A 63 -6.43 4.60 -0.85
C VAL A 63 -6.45 3.60 -2.01
N ALA A 64 -6.36 2.29 -1.75
CA ALA A 64 -6.28 1.33 -2.86
C ALA A 64 -7.59 1.30 -3.66
N HIS A 65 -7.49 1.02 -4.95
CA HIS A 65 -8.65 0.73 -5.81
C HIS A 65 -8.79 -0.79 -6.00
N ARG A 66 -7.64 -1.46 -6.10
CA ARG A 66 -7.49 -2.89 -6.37
C ARG A 66 -6.40 -3.44 -5.44
N VAL A 67 -6.63 -4.65 -4.92
CA VAL A 67 -5.68 -5.36 -4.07
C VAL A 67 -5.26 -6.64 -4.76
N ILE A 68 -3.95 -6.84 -4.88
CA ILE A 68 -3.35 -8.05 -5.40
C ILE A 68 -2.70 -8.77 -4.22
N PHE A 69 -3.23 -9.95 -3.88
CA PHE A 69 -2.66 -10.79 -2.84
C PHE A 69 -1.78 -11.86 -3.47
N MET A 70 -0.53 -11.90 -3.04
CA MET A 70 0.48 -12.81 -3.54
C MET A 70 0.94 -13.77 -2.44
N ASP A 71 1.15 -15.03 -2.81
CA ASP A 71 1.74 -16.05 -1.94
C ASP A 71 2.54 -17.04 -2.80
N HIS A 72 3.68 -17.50 -2.28
CA HIS A 72 4.59 -18.42 -2.98
C HIS A 72 4.93 -18.00 -4.44
N GLY A 73 5.11 -16.70 -4.67
CA GLY A 73 5.46 -16.15 -5.99
C GLY A 73 4.33 -16.18 -7.02
N ARG A 74 3.08 -16.38 -6.58
CA ARG A 74 1.90 -16.36 -7.45
C ARG A 74 0.89 -15.34 -6.96
N ILE A 75 0.14 -14.75 -7.89
CA ILE A 75 -1.07 -13.99 -7.57
C ILE A 75 -2.13 -15.02 -7.19
N VAL A 76 -2.52 -15.01 -5.93
CA VAL A 76 -3.55 -15.89 -5.39
C VAL A 76 -4.92 -15.23 -5.50
N GLU A 77 -4.96 -13.91 -5.30
CA GLU A 77 -6.20 -13.15 -5.35
C GLU A 77 -5.97 -11.78 -5.95
N ASP A 78 -6.99 -11.31 -6.65
CA ASP A 78 -6.99 -10.10 -7.44
C ASP A 78 -8.41 -9.55 -7.47
N ASP A 79 -8.66 -8.51 -6.67
CA ASP A 79 -10.00 -7.99 -6.42
C ASP A 79 -10.01 -6.49 -6.09
N SER A 80 -11.21 -5.91 -6.02
CA SER A 80 -11.38 -4.58 -5.44
C SER A 80 -11.05 -4.60 -3.94
N LYS A 81 -10.65 -3.46 -3.38
CA LYS A 81 -10.37 -3.38 -1.94
C LYS A 81 -11.59 -3.79 -1.09
N GLU A 82 -12.80 -3.46 -1.53
CA GLU A 82 -14.04 -3.74 -0.81
C GLU A 82 -14.25 -5.25 -0.70
N SER A 83 -14.17 -5.96 -1.83
CA SER A 83 -14.28 -7.42 -1.87
C SER A 83 -13.18 -8.09 -1.06
N PHE A 84 -11.92 -7.68 -1.25
CA PHE A 84 -10.77 -8.31 -0.60
C PHE A 84 -10.82 -8.19 0.93
N PHE A 85 -11.16 -7.01 1.46
CA PHE A 85 -11.19 -6.81 2.91
C PHE A 85 -12.50 -7.26 3.58
N ALA A 86 -13.61 -7.33 2.85
CA ALA A 86 -14.90 -7.78 3.40
C ALA A 86 -15.09 -9.29 3.30
N ASN A 87 -14.73 -9.89 2.15
CA ASN A 87 -14.93 -11.31 1.89
C ASN A 87 -13.82 -11.87 0.98
N PRO A 88 -12.58 -12.00 1.51
CA PRO A 88 -11.45 -12.59 0.77
C PRO A 88 -11.80 -14.00 0.28
N ARG A 89 -11.60 -14.26 -1.01
CA ARG A 89 -12.00 -15.50 -1.68
C ARG A 89 -11.07 -16.68 -1.37
N SER A 90 -9.79 -16.41 -1.14
CA SER A 90 -8.80 -17.45 -0.86
C SER A 90 -8.65 -17.73 0.63
N GLU A 91 -8.56 -19.01 1.01
CA GLU A 91 -8.28 -19.42 2.40
C GLU A 91 -6.98 -18.78 2.92
N ARG A 92 -6.00 -18.60 2.03
CA ARG A 92 -4.73 -17.97 2.37
C ARG A 92 -4.88 -16.48 2.71
N ALA A 93 -5.66 -15.73 1.92
CA ALA A 93 -5.95 -14.33 2.23
C ALA A 93 -6.77 -14.20 3.52
N GLN A 94 -7.73 -15.09 3.77
CA GLN A 94 -8.49 -15.15 5.03
C GLN A 94 -7.57 -15.33 6.24
N GLN A 95 -6.65 -16.31 6.18
CA GLN A 95 -5.68 -16.55 7.24
C GLN A 95 -4.73 -15.37 7.45
N PHE A 96 -4.30 -14.71 6.36
CA PHE A 96 -3.43 -13.54 6.42
C PHE A 96 -4.13 -12.35 7.09
N LEU A 97 -5.34 -12.02 6.65
CA LEU A 97 -6.13 -10.92 7.21
C LEU A 97 -6.50 -11.19 8.68
N ALA A 98 -6.79 -12.44 9.05
CA ALA A 98 -7.07 -12.80 10.44
C ALA A 98 -5.88 -12.54 11.37
N LYS A 99 -4.65 -12.74 10.90
CA LYS A 99 -3.43 -12.48 11.70
C LYS A 99 -3.12 -10.99 11.83
N ILE A 100 -3.41 -10.21 10.79
CA ILE A 100 -3.07 -8.78 10.76
C ILE A 100 -4.13 -7.93 11.46
N LEU A 101 -5.41 -8.29 11.39
CA LEU A 101 -6.50 -7.51 11.99
C LEU A 101 -6.73 -7.79 13.48
N GLN A 102 -6.01 -8.74 14.08
CA GLN A 102 -6.06 -9.01 15.53
C GLN A 102 -5.08 -8.15 16.35
N HIS A 103 -4.26 -7.34 15.68
CA HIS A 103 -3.40 -6.32 16.26
C HIS A 103 -3.79 -4.94 15.75
#